data_AF-A0A7S1SM26-F1
#
_entry.id   AF-A0A7S1SM26-F1
#
_cell.length_a   1.000
_cell.length_b   1.000
_cell.length_c   1.000
_cell.angle_alpha   90.00
_cell.angle_beta   90.00
_cell.angle_gamma   90.00
#
_symmetry.space_group_name_H-M   'P 1'
#
loop_
_entity.id
_entity.type
_entity.pdbx_description
1 polymer ?
#
loop_
_entity_poly.entity_id
_entity_poly.type
_entity_poly.pdbx_seq_one_letter_code
_entity_poly.pdbx_strand_id
1 'polypeptide(L)'
;RPGGSPPVPIMHSPPRAVTVKDQQDWKIPPCISNWKNPKGYTIPLDKRLAADGRGLQEVQINDNFAKLSEALYISEQKAREAVEMRSKIQREIMAKEKEKKETELRELAQRARMERAGGVAAGTGGLASRVDTATAVADDSGSESEDSRDERGGGGRGGYRDDRRDSRREEEYRRDSRPAHREEDGYVDDRRGGRGEER
;
A
#
# COMPACT_ATOMS: atom_id res chain seq x y z
N ARG A 1 8.97 3.72 -72.46
CA ARG A 1 9.31 5.10 -72.06
C ARG A 1 8.68 6.02 -73.09
N PRO A 2 7.90 7.04 -72.72
CA PRO A 2 7.37 7.96 -73.73
C PRO A 2 8.57 8.64 -74.40
N GLY A 3 8.56 8.72 -75.73
CA GLY A 3 9.61 9.36 -76.51
C GLY A 3 9.58 10.86 -76.26
N GLY A 4 10.38 11.32 -75.31
CA GLY A 4 10.60 12.75 -75.07
C GLY A 4 11.37 13.39 -76.21
N SER A 5 11.21 14.70 -76.37
CA SER A 5 12.02 15.53 -77.25
C SER A 5 13.52 15.30 -77.00
N PRO A 6 14.38 15.50 -78.02
CA PRO A 6 15.82 15.27 -77.88
C PRO A 6 16.37 16.05 -76.68
N PRO A 7 17.24 15.43 -75.85
CA PRO A 7 17.73 16.07 -74.64
C PRO A 7 18.45 17.37 -75.00
N VAL A 8 18.01 18.47 -74.40
CA VAL A 8 18.60 19.79 -74.63
C VAL A 8 20.02 19.81 -74.06
N PRO A 9 21.02 20.38 -74.77
CA PRO A 9 22.38 20.50 -74.26
C PRO A 9 22.43 21.37 -72.99
N ILE A 10 23.08 20.84 -71.94
CA ILE A 10 23.31 21.58 -70.69
C ILE A 10 24.74 22.13 -70.71
N MET A 11 24.85 23.46 -70.73
CA MET A 11 26.13 24.17 -70.73
C MET A 11 26.64 24.36 -69.30
N HIS A 12 27.36 23.38 -68.77
CA HIS A 12 28.00 23.48 -67.45
C HIS A 12 29.29 24.30 -67.49
N SER A 13 29.64 24.94 -66.37
CA SER A 13 31.01 25.43 -66.15
C SER A 13 31.99 24.24 -66.02
N PRO A 14 33.32 24.45 -66.18
CA PRO A 14 34.30 23.41 -65.93
C PRO A 14 34.10 22.75 -64.54
N PRO A 15 34.23 21.42 -64.42
CA PRO A 15 34.07 20.73 -63.15
C PRO A 15 35.04 21.26 -62.10
N ARG A 16 34.52 21.62 -60.92
CA ARG A 16 35.37 21.99 -59.79
C ARG A 16 36.05 20.73 -59.24
N ALA A 17 37.36 20.81 -58.97
CA ALA A 17 38.07 19.71 -58.33
C ALA A 17 37.52 19.52 -56.91
N VAL A 18 36.97 18.35 -56.63
CA VAL A 18 36.51 17.97 -55.29
C VAL A 18 37.72 17.49 -54.50
N THR A 19 37.91 18.02 -53.28
CA THR A 19 38.98 17.53 -52.42
C THR A 19 38.58 16.20 -51.77
N VAL A 20 39.56 15.37 -51.42
CA VAL A 20 39.32 14.10 -50.72
C VAL A 20 38.62 14.34 -49.38
N LYS A 21 38.94 15.44 -48.70
CA LYS A 21 38.30 15.84 -47.44
C LYS A 21 36.82 16.12 -47.64
N ASP A 22 36.48 16.95 -48.62
CA ASP A 22 35.07 17.25 -48.92
C ASP A 22 34.30 15.96 -49.20
N GLN A 23 34.86 15.06 -50.01
CA GLN A 23 34.21 13.77 -50.29
C GLN A 23 33.97 12.93 -49.03
N GLN A 24 34.88 12.96 -48.05
CA GLN A 24 34.74 12.23 -46.79
C GLN A 24 33.67 12.86 -45.88
N ASP A 25 33.65 14.18 -45.77
CA ASP A 25 32.68 14.92 -44.95
C ASP A 25 31.24 14.69 -45.44
N TRP A 26 31.06 14.48 -46.74
CA TRP A 26 29.77 14.15 -47.37
C TRP A 26 29.43 12.65 -47.37
N LYS A 27 30.22 11.80 -46.70
CA LYS A 27 29.94 10.37 -46.60
C LYS A 27 28.83 10.09 -45.60
N ILE A 28 27.63 9.82 -46.11
CA ILE A 28 26.45 9.51 -45.29
C ILE A 28 26.58 8.09 -44.69
N PRO A 29 26.51 7.93 -43.35
CA PRO A 29 26.50 6.62 -42.70
C PRO A 29 25.27 5.79 -43.08
N PRO A 30 25.35 4.44 -43.07
CA PRO A 30 24.20 3.59 -43.36
C PRO A 30 23.11 3.74 -42.30
N CYS A 31 21.85 3.77 -42.74
CA CYS A 31 20.70 3.87 -41.85
C CYS A 31 20.42 2.51 -41.18
N ILE A 32 20.74 2.37 -39.90
CA ILE A 32 20.35 1.23 -39.07
C ILE A 32 19.13 1.67 -38.25
N SER A 33 17.96 1.09 -38.53
CA SER A 33 16.74 1.45 -37.82
C SER A 33 16.45 0.50 -36.66
N ASN A 34 15.91 1.03 -35.56
CA ASN A 34 15.49 0.23 -34.41
C ASN A 34 14.17 -0.54 -34.64
N TRP A 35 13.42 -0.24 -35.71
CA TRP A 35 12.09 -0.84 -35.98
C TRP A 35 12.01 -1.71 -37.25
N LYS A 36 12.76 -1.39 -38.29
CA LYS A 36 12.65 -2.03 -39.61
C LYS A 36 13.98 -2.67 -40.04
N ASN A 37 13.90 -3.95 -40.42
CA ASN A 37 14.99 -4.70 -41.00
C ASN A 37 14.44 -5.58 -42.14
N PRO A 38 14.11 -4.99 -43.30
CA PRO A 38 13.39 -5.70 -44.37
C PRO A 38 14.19 -6.87 -44.95
N LYS A 39 15.53 -6.78 -44.91
CA LYS A 39 16.44 -7.81 -45.43
C LYS A 39 16.91 -8.79 -44.35
N GLY A 40 16.46 -8.64 -43.10
CA GLY A 40 16.79 -9.56 -42.02
C GLY A 40 18.28 -9.63 -41.65
N TYR A 41 19.04 -8.56 -41.84
CA TYR A 41 20.47 -8.57 -41.53
C TYR A 41 20.74 -8.81 -40.03
N THR A 42 21.74 -9.63 -39.74
CA THR A 42 22.27 -9.79 -38.38
C THR A 42 23.26 -8.65 -38.12
N ILE A 43 22.83 -7.70 -37.28
CA ILE A 43 23.59 -6.47 -36.97
C ILE A 43 24.02 -6.56 -35.51
N PRO A 44 25.32 -6.40 -35.20
CA PRO A 44 25.82 -6.43 -33.83
C PRO A 44 25.26 -5.26 -33.00
N LEU A 45 25.25 -5.43 -31.67
CA LEU A 45 24.59 -4.51 -30.75
C LEU A 45 25.20 -3.11 -30.75
N ASP A 46 26.52 -3.01 -30.86
CA ASP A 46 27.23 -1.74 -30.93
C ASP A 46 26.72 -0.87 -32.10
N LYS A 47 26.52 -1.45 -33.28
CA LYS A 47 26.02 -0.72 -34.46
C LYS A 47 24.53 -0.41 -34.39
N ARG A 48 23.74 -1.24 -33.69
CA ARG A 48 22.31 -0.94 -33.44
C ARG A 48 22.15 0.23 -32.47
N LEU A 49 22.98 0.29 -31.43
CA LEU A 49 22.92 1.33 -30.41
C LEU A 49 23.69 2.60 -30.77
N ALA A 50 24.57 2.55 -31.77
CA ALA A 50 25.41 3.67 -32.18
C ALA A 50 24.62 4.96 -32.49
N ALA A 51 23.42 4.84 -33.03
CA ALA A 51 22.55 5.97 -33.38
C ALA A 51 21.54 6.33 -32.28
N ASP A 52 21.51 5.61 -31.15
CA ASP A 52 20.46 5.77 -30.14
C ASP A 52 20.56 7.11 -29.38
N GLY A 53 21.70 7.81 -29.41
CA GLY A 53 21.84 9.19 -28.91
C GLY A 53 21.59 9.40 -27.40
N ARG A 54 20.99 8.45 -26.69
CA ARG A 54 20.66 8.49 -25.26
C ARG A 54 21.89 8.65 -24.40
N GLY A 55 23.03 8.10 -24.82
CA GLY A 55 24.31 8.27 -24.13
C GLY A 55 24.89 9.68 -24.23
N LEU A 56 24.36 10.52 -25.13
CA LEU A 56 24.76 11.93 -25.28
C LEU A 56 23.83 12.87 -24.49
N GLN A 57 22.70 12.37 -23.97
CA GLN A 57 21.78 13.15 -23.18
C GLN A 57 22.16 13.12 -21.70
N GLU A 58 22.57 14.25 -21.15
CA GLU A 58 22.72 14.43 -19.71
C GLU A 58 21.35 14.66 -19.07
N VAL A 59 20.99 13.82 -18.09
CA VAL A 59 19.75 13.98 -17.31
C VAL A 59 20.02 14.97 -16.17
N GLN A 60 19.63 16.22 -16.37
CA GLN A 60 19.70 17.26 -15.34
C GLN A 60 18.42 17.26 -14.51
N ILE A 61 18.54 17.26 -13.18
CA ILE A 61 17.41 17.30 -12.23
C ILE A 61 17.32 18.70 -11.62
N ASN A 62 16.10 19.22 -11.50
CA ASN A 62 15.84 20.54 -10.91
C ASN A 62 15.85 20.50 -9.38
N ASP A 63 16.54 21.45 -8.73
CA ASP A 63 16.61 21.59 -7.26
C ASP A 63 15.25 21.78 -6.57
N ASN A 64 14.22 22.24 -7.30
CA ASN A 64 12.87 22.35 -6.77
C ASN A 64 12.29 21.01 -6.31
N PHE A 65 12.76 19.88 -6.88
CA PHE A 65 12.37 18.55 -6.40
C PHE A 65 12.89 18.28 -4.98
N ALA A 66 14.11 18.73 -4.66
CA ALA A 66 14.66 18.61 -3.31
C ALA A 66 13.92 19.52 -2.31
N LYS A 67 13.62 20.76 -2.71
CA LYS A 67 12.83 21.68 -1.87
C LYS A 67 11.43 21.14 -1.58
N LEU A 68 10.80 20.52 -2.59
CA LEU A 68 9.47 19.92 -2.45
C LEU A 68 9.51 18.72 -1.50
N SER A 69 10.48 17.81 -1.66
CA SER A 69 10.58 16.64 -0.78
C SER A 69 10.88 17.03 0.67
N GLU A 70 11.73 18.03 0.89
CA GLU A 70 11.99 18.59 2.22
C GLU A 70 10.75 19.24 2.83
N ALA A 71 10.04 20.07 2.06
CA ALA A 71 8.80 20.71 2.51
C ALA A 71 7.73 19.69 2.90
N LEU A 72 7.58 18.61 2.12
CA LEU A 72 6.66 17.52 2.44
C LEU A 72 7.07 16.77 3.71
N TYR A 73 8.36 16.50 3.89
CA TYR A 73 8.88 15.84 5.09
C TYR A 73 8.59 16.66 6.36
N ILE A 74 8.87 17.97 6.33
CA ILE A 74 8.58 18.87 7.46
C ILE A 74 7.08 18.97 7.71
N SER A 75 6.27 19.04 6.65
CA SER A 75 4.81 19.12 6.76
C SER A 75 4.23 17.86 7.39
N GLU A 76 4.75 16.69 7.02
CA GLU A 76 4.34 15.41 7.60
C GLU A 76 4.67 15.33 9.10
N GLN A 77 5.89 15.69 9.50
CA GLN A 77 6.29 15.69 10.91
C GLN A 77 5.37 16.58 11.74
N LYS A 78 5.12 17.81 11.28
CA LYS A 78 4.20 18.75 11.95
C LYS A 78 2.77 18.22 12.02
N ALA A 79 2.29 17.55 10.97
CA ALA A 79 0.97 16.95 10.97
C ALA A 79 0.85 15.82 12.01
N ARG A 80 1.88 14.96 12.13
CA ARG A 80 1.93 13.90 13.15
C ARG A 80 1.94 14.47 14.56
N GLU A 81 2.79 15.47 14.83
CA GLU A 81 2.83 16.17 16.12
C GLU A 81 1.47 16.79 16.48
N ALA A 82 0.81 17.46 15.53
CA ALA A 82 -0.50 18.05 15.74
C ALA A 82 -1.57 16.99 16.07
N VAL A 83 -1.54 15.84 15.40
CA VAL A 83 -2.45 14.71 15.67
C VAL A 83 -2.17 14.10 17.05
N GLU A 84 -0.90 13.92 17.42
CA GLU A 84 -0.53 13.37 18.72
C GLU A 84 -0.94 14.31 19.86
N MET A 85 -0.66 15.60 19.74
CA MET A 85 -1.06 16.62 20.72
C MET A 85 -2.59 16.67 20.87
N ARG A 86 -3.33 16.67 19.76
CA ARG A 86 -4.81 16.63 19.79
C ARG A 86 -5.31 15.37 20.49
N SER A 87 -4.71 14.22 20.20
CA SER A 87 -5.06 12.94 20.80
C SER A 87 -4.74 12.88 22.30
N LYS A 88 -3.68 13.54 22.76
CA LYS A 88 -3.35 13.69 24.19
C LYS A 88 -4.37 14.57 24.89
N ILE A 89 -4.64 15.77 24.35
CA ILE A 89 -5.62 16.71 24.93
C ILE A 89 -7.01 16.07 25.01
N GLN A 90 -7.46 15.40 23.95
CA GLN A 90 -8.75 14.72 23.94
C GLN A 90 -8.85 13.63 25.01
N ARG A 91 -7.77 12.86 25.23
CA ARG A 91 -7.71 11.87 26.32
C ARG A 91 -7.78 12.51 27.69
N GLU A 92 -7.09 13.63 27.92
CA GLU A 92 -7.15 14.36 29.19
C GLU A 92 -8.54 14.94 29.46
N ILE A 93 -9.22 15.48 28.45
CA ILE A 93 -10.59 15.99 28.59
C ILE A 93 -11.53 14.84 28.96
N MET A 94 -11.46 13.71 28.25
CA MET A 94 -12.29 12.53 28.56
C MET A 94 -12.01 11.97 29.96
N ALA A 95 -10.75 11.98 30.41
CA ALA A 95 -10.39 11.56 31.77
C ALA A 95 -10.98 12.50 32.83
N LYS A 96 -10.87 13.82 32.63
CA LYS A 96 -11.47 14.83 33.52
C LYS A 96 -13.00 14.75 33.54
N GLU A 97 -13.64 14.50 32.40
CA GLU A 97 -15.10 14.28 32.35
C GLU A 97 -15.52 13.00 33.08
N LYS A 98 -14.73 11.92 32.97
CA LYS A 98 -14.98 10.68 33.70
C LYS A 98 -14.83 10.88 35.21
N GLU A 99 -13.79 11.59 35.65
CA GLU A 99 -13.57 11.92 37.06
C GLU A 99 -14.73 12.75 37.63
N LYS A 100 -15.19 13.79 36.91
CA LYS A 100 -16.37 14.59 37.29
C LYS A 100 -17.62 13.72 37.45
N LYS A 101 -17.90 12.84 36.48
CA LYS A 101 -19.02 11.90 36.57
C LYS A 101 -18.90 10.95 37.77
N GLU A 102 -17.69 10.47 38.08
CA GLU A 102 -17.46 9.64 39.27
C GLU A 102 -17.72 10.42 40.57
N THR A 103 -17.28 11.67 40.66
CA THR A 103 -17.56 12.53 41.83
C THR A 103 -19.06 12.81 42.01
N GLU A 104 -19.78 13.12 40.92
CA GLU A 104 -21.23 13.33 40.95
C GLU A 104 -21.98 12.08 41.44
N LEU A 105 -21.62 10.90 40.93
CA LEU A 105 -22.19 9.62 41.37
C LEU A 105 -21.86 9.33 42.85
N ARG A 106 -20.65 9.68 43.30
CA ARG A 106 -20.24 9.52 44.70
C ARG A 106 -21.04 10.41 45.65
N GLU A 107 -21.24 11.68 45.29
CA GLU A 107 -22.06 12.62 46.05
C GLU A 107 -23.53 12.18 46.09
N LEU A 108 -24.09 11.75 44.96
CA LEU A 108 -25.46 11.22 44.89
C LEU A 108 -25.64 10.01 45.81
N ALA A 109 -24.68 9.07 45.79
CA ALA A 109 -24.70 7.90 46.67
C ALA A 109 -24.56 8.28 48.16
N GLN A 110 -23.74 9.28 48.49
CA GLN A 110 -23.63 9.80 49.86
C GLN A 110 -24.94 10.44 50.34
N ARG A 111 -25.57 11.30 49.51
CA ARG A 111 -26.88 11.89 49.83
C ARG A 111 -27.95 10.82 50.06
N ALA A 112 -28.05 9.83 49.17
CA ALA A 112 -28.98 8.71 49.33
C ALA A 112 -28.74 7.88 50.61
N ARG A 113 -27.48 7.73 51.05
CA ARG A 113 -27.15 7.09 52.33
C ARG A 113 -27.55 7.94 53.53
N MET A 114 -27.33 9.26 53.48
CA MET A 114 -27.72 10.19 54.55
C MET A 114 -29.24 10.23 54.72
N GLU A 115 -30.01 10.27 53.62
CA GLU A 115 -31.47 10.20 53.66
C GLU A 115 -31.98 8.90 54.31
N ARG A 116 -31.31 7.77 54.04
CA ARG A 116 -31.64 6.48 54.69
C ARG A 116 -31.25 6.44 56.18
N ALA A 117 -30.16 7.11 56.58
CA ALA A 117 -29.70 7.15 57.97
C ALA A 117 -30.46 8.17 58.84
N GLY A 118 -31.01 9.23 58.23
CA GLY A 118 -31.88 10.23 58.89
C GLY A 118 -33.32 9.73 59.15
N GLY A 119 -33.71 8.61 58.54
CA GLY A 119 -34.90 7.85 58.92
C GLY A 119 -34.60 6.94 60.12
N VAL A 120 -34.86 7.44 61.32
CA VAL A 120 -34.78 6.65 62.56
C VAL A 120 -35.70 5.42 62.48
N ALA A 121 -35.09 4.27 62.74
CA ALA A 121 -35.65 3.08 63.41
C ALA A 121 -37.19 3.01 63.55
N ALA A 122 -37.84 2.28 62.65
CA ALA A 122 -39.10 1.59 62.94
C ALA A 122 -39.21 0.36 62.04
N GLY A 123 -39.32 -0.84 62.62
CA GLY A 123 -39.72 -2.04 61.87
C GLY A 123 -38.98 -3.31 62.24
N THR A 124 -39.31 -3.84 63.42
CA THR A 124 -39.12 -5.23 63.81
C THR A 124 -39.75 -6.21 62.83
N GLY A 125 -39.08 -7.35 62.58
CA GLY A 125 -39.73 -8.66 62.43
C GLY A 125 -40.19 -9.08 61.04
N GLY A 126 -39.69 -10.23 60.58
CA GLY A 126 -40.19 -10.86 59.35
C GLY A 126 -39.42 -12.09 58.90
N LEU A 127 -39.21 -13.06 59.79
CA LEU A 127 -38.81 -14.42 59.42
C LEU A 127 -40.08 -15.15 58.93
N ALA A 128 -40.18 -15.51 57.65
CA ALA A 128 -41.07 -16.60 57.20
C ALA A 128 -40.73 -17.08 55.78
N SER A 129 -40.06 -18.22 55.74
CA SER A 129 -40.09 -19.27 54.72
C SER A 129 -41.43 -19.40 53.98
N ARG A 130 -41.39 -19.56 52.65
CA ARG A 130 -41.95 -20.74 51.98
C ARG A 130 -41.50 -20.84 50.52
N VAL A 131 -40.66 -21.83 50.26
CA VAL A 131 -40.66 -22.56 48.99
C VAL A 131 -41.91 -23.45 49.03
N ASP A 132 -42.70 -23.48 47.96
CA ASP A 132 -43.28 -24.73 47.46
C ASP A 132 -43.81 -24.55 46.03
N THR A 133 -43.36 -25.49 45.22
CA THR A 133 -43.61 -25.80 43.81
C THR A 133 -45.05 -26.16 43.47
N ALA A 134 -45.52 -25.84 42.25
CA ALA A 134 -46.00 -26.81 41.24
C ALA A 134 -46.93 -26.20 40.16
N THR A 135 -46.41 -26.16 38.92
CA THR A 135 -46.96 -26.73 37.67
C THR A 135 -48.32 -26.30 37.06
N ALA A 136 -48.33 -26.29 35.70
CA ALA A 136 -49.44 -26.26 34.72
C ALA A 136 -49.88 -24.84 34.30
N VAL A 137 -50.05 -24.45 33.03
CA VAL A 137 -50.19 -25.11 31.71
C VAL A 137 -50.03 -24.05 30.59
N ALA A 138 -49.86 -24.54 29.36
CA ALA A 138 -49.62 -23.89 28.07
C ALA A 138 -50.47 -22.65 27.68
N ASP A 139 -49.86 -21.75 26.90
CA ASP A 139 -50.47 -20.88 25.85
C ASP A 139 -49.33 -20.23 25.04
N ASP A 140 -48.91 -20.78 23.90
CA ASP A 140 -49.32 -20.41 22.53
C ASP A 140 -49.43 -18.89 22.25
N SER A 141 -48.41 -18.31 21.60
CA SER A 141 -48.60 -17.31 20.55
C SER A 141 -47.25 -16.87 20.00
N GLY A 142 -46.91 -17.42 18.83
CA GLY A 142 -45.94 -16.81 17.94
C GLY A 142 -46.45 -15.45 17.47
N SER A 143 -45.59 -14.43 17.52
CA SER A 143 -45.82 -13.18 16.80
C SER A 143 -44.63 -12.92 15.91
N GLU A 144 -44.68 -13.54 14.74
CA GLU A 144 -43.94 -13.16 13.55
C GLU A 144 -44.67 -11.95 12.98
N SER A 145 -44.05 -10.77 13.06
CA SER A 145 -44.50 -9.59 12.34
C SER A 145 -43.44 -9.21 11.32
N GLU A 146 -43.61 -9.78 10.12
CA GLU A 146 -43.05 -9.23 8.89
C GLU A 146 -43.86 -7.98 8.53
N ASP A 147 -43.27 -6.79 8.66
CA ASP A 147 -43.75 -5.60 7.96
C ASP A 147 -42.75 -5.20 6.88
N SER A 148 -43.29 -4.98 5.69
CA SER A 148 -42.57 -4.92 4.42
C SER A 148 -42.61 -3.50 3.86
N ARG A 149 -41.44 -3.03 3.41
CA ARG A 149 -41.18 -2.06 2.31
C ARG A 149 -40.85 -0.59 2.64
N ASP A 150 -39.55 -0.33 2.46
CA ASP A 150 -38.92 0.62 1.51
C ASP A 150 -38.45 2.02 1.95
N GLU A 151 -37.14 2.22 1.68
CA GLU A 151 -36.37 3.45 1.35
C GLU A 151 -35.92 4.48 2.44
N ARG A 152 -34.71 4.28 3.01
CA ARG A 152 -33.46 5.08 2.76
C ARG A 152 -32.43 5.04 3.92
N GLY A 153 -31.27 4.40 3.66
CA GLY A 153 -29.90 4.63 4.21
C GLY A 153 -29.68 4.45 5.73
N GLY A 154 -28.74 3.67 6.27
CA GLY A 154 -27.55 3.00 5.76
C GLY A 154 -26.49 3.02 6.86
N GLY A 155 -26.10 1.85 7.41
CA GLY A 155 -24.87 1.68 8.19
C GLY A 155 -25.02 1.28 9.67
N GLY A 156 -25.23 0.00 9.95
CA GLY A 156 -25.31 -0.50 11.33
C GLY A 156 -24.97 -1.98 11.54
N ARG A 157 -24.14 -2.60 10.68
CA ARG A 157 -23.68 -3.99 10.83
C ARG A 157 -22.22 -4.15 10.37
N GLY A 158 -21.29 -3.48 11.04
CA GLY A 158 -19.88 -3.44 10.66
C GLY A 158 -18.86 -4.01 11.67
N GLY A 159 -19.24 -4.26 12.93
CA GLY A 159 -18.25 -4.60 13.97
C GLY A 159 -17.63 -6.00 13.82
N TYR A 160 -18.45 -7.03 13.65
CA TYR A 160 -17.98 -8.43 13.77
C TYR A 160 -17.28 -9.01 12.52
N ARG A 161 -17.28 -8.29 11.39
CA ARG A 161 -16.59 -8.76 10.16
C ARG A 161 -15.14 -8.28 10.07
N ASP A 162 -14.80 -7.18 10.75
CA ASP A 162 -13.48 -6.57 10.67
C ASP A 162 -12.46 -7.32 11.54
N ASP A 163 -12.87 -7.77 12.74
CA ASP A 163 -12.02 -8.57 13.64
C ASP A 163 -11.50 -9.86 12.97
N ARG A 164 -12.33 -10.53 12.15
CA ARG A 164 -11.90 -11.74 11.42
C ARG A 164 -10.87 -11.45 10.33
N ARG A 165 -10.91 -10.24 9.75
CA ARG A 165 -9.98 -9.86 8.68
C ARG A 165 -8.63 -9.47 9.24
N ASP A 166 -8.60 -8.80 10.38
CA ASP A 166 -7.36 -8.40 11.06
C ASP A 166 -6.64 -9.61 11.67
N SER A 167 -7.39 -10.53 12.28
CA SER A 167 -6.87 -11.80 12.80
C SER A 167 -6.18 -12.64 11.71
N ARG A 168 -6.77 -12.68 10.50
CA ARG A 168 -6.21 -13.41 9.36
C ARG A 168 -4.90 -12.77 8.85
N ARG A 169 -4.78 -11.44 8.97
CA ARG A 169 -3.61 -10.68 8.53
C ARG A 169 -2.44 -10.83 9.52
N GLU A 170 -2.74 -10.87 10.81
CA GLU A 170 -1.74 -11.17 11.84
C GLU A 170 -1.19 -12.60 11.74
N GLU A 171 -2.05 -13.59 11.45
CA GLU A 171 -1.60 -14.97 11.24
C GLU A 171 -0.68 -15.11 10.01
N GLU A 172 -0.99 -14.39 8.93
CA GLU A 172 -0.17 -14.36 7.71
C GLU A 172 1.21 -13.73 7.99
N TYR A 173 1.26 -12.61 8.71
CA TYR A 173 2.51 -11.97 9.11
C TYR A 173 3.35 -12.85 10.06
N ARG A 174 2.70 -13.59 10.95
CA ARG A 174 3.35 -14.53 11.88
C ARG A 174 3.91 -15.77 11.15
N ARG A 175 3.29 -16.15 10.03
CA ARG A 175 3.77 -17.24 9.15
C ARG A 175 4.98 -16.82 8.32
N ASP A 176 4.95 -15.62 7.74
CA ASP A 176 6.06 -15.09 6.93
C ASP A 176 7.26 -14.64 7.77
N SER A 177 7.03 -14.20 9.02
CA SER A 177 8.11 -13.81 9.94
C SER A 177 8.82 -14.99 10.60
N ARG A 178 8.43 -16.24 10.30
CA ARG A 178 9.12 -17.42 10.81
C ARG A 178 10.42 -17.59 10.00
N PRO A 179 11.61 -17.44 10.61
CA PRO A 179 12.86 -17.53 9.86
C PRO A 179 12.98 -18.94 9.26
N ALA A 180 13.14 -19.00 7.94
CA ALA A 180 13.51 -20.21 7.23
C ALA A 180 14.89 -20.64 7.74
N HIS A 181 14.90 -21.54 8.72
CA HIS A 181 16.09 -22.23 9.17
C HIS A 181 16.52 -23.13 8.01
N ARG A 182 17.29 -22.55 7.10
CA ARG A 182 17.92 -23.21 5.97
C ARG A 182 18.90 -24.22 6.57
N GLU A 183 18.52 -25.49 6.52
CA GLU A 183 19.41 -26.62 6.74
C GLU A 183 20.57 -26.49 5.74
N GLU A 184 21.73 -26.13 6.27
CA GLU A 184 22.99 -26.16 5.54
C GLU A 184 23.52 -27.59 5.66
N ASP A 185 22.89 -28.51 4.94
CA ASP A 185 23.42 -29.86 4.78
C ASP A 185 24.58 -29.85 3.79
N GLY A 186 25.74 -30.25 4.32
CA GLY A 186 27.05 -30.12 3.71
C GLY A 186 27.20 -30.87 2.39
N TYR A 187 27.71 -30.14 1.41
CA TYR A 187 28.28 -30.71 0.19
C TYR A 187 29.66 -31.30 0.53
N VAL A 188 29.70 -32.60 0.85
CA VAL A 188 30.95 -33.36 0.94
C VAL A 188 31.33 -33.78 -0.49
N ASP A 189 32.31 -33.08 -1.08
CA ASP A 189 32.93 -33.41 -2.37
C ASP A 189 33.71 -34.73 -2.23
N ASP A 190 33.09 -35.84 -2.65
CA ASP A 190 33.72 -37.15 -2.68
C ASP A 190 34.60 -37.29 -3.95
N ARG A 191 35.65 -36.46 -4.03
CA ARG A 191 36.74 -36.65 -4.99
C ARG A 191 37.73 -37.68 -4.47
N ARG A 192 37.35 -38.96 -4.60
CA ARG A 192 38.32 -40.06 -4.65
C ARG A 192 39.15 -39.94 -5.93
N GLY A 193 40.41 -39.54 -5.75
CA GLY A 193 41.44 -39.69 -6.76
C GLY A 193 41.82 -41.15 -7.00
N GLY A 194 42.34 -41.40 -8.21
CA GLY A 194 43.47 -42.28 -8.42
C GLY A 194 43.20 -43.59 -9.17
N ARG A 195 43.64 -43.61 -10.45
CA ARG A 195 44.33 -44.69 -11.21
C ARG A 195 44.36 -44.21 -12.67
N GLY A 196 45.47 -43.95 -13.36
CA GLY A 196 46.80 -44.56 -13.29
C GLY A 196 46.80 -45.85 -14.11
N GLU A 197 47.24 -45.78 -15.38
CA GLU A 197 47.80 -46.83 -16.27
C GLU A 197 47.68 -46.37 -17.74
N GLU A 198 48.78 -45.95 -18.38
CA GLU A 198 49.63 -46.77 -19.27
C GLU A 198 48.91 -47.33 -20.52
N ARG A 199 49.10 -46.66 -21.66
CA ARG A 199 49.77 -47.18 -22.89
C ARG A 199 49.64 -46.20 -24.05
#